data_AF-A0A9D6PMJ3-F1
#
_entry.id   AF-A0A9D6PMJ3-F1
#
_cell.length_a   1.000
_cell.length_b   1.000
_cell.length_c   1.000
_cell.angle_alpha   90.00
_cell.angle_beta   90.00
_cell.angle_gamma   90.00
#
_symmetry.space_group_name_H-M   'P 1'
#
loop_
_entity.id
_entity.type
_entity.pdbx_description
1 polymer ?
#
loop_
_entity_poly.entity_id
_entity_poly.type
_entity_poly.pdbx_seq_one_letter_code
_entity_poly.pdbx_strand_id
1 'polypeptide(L)'
;MTVGQALTFGSHALRSGDEPHLDAEVLLAHSIGADRSWVLAHPTTPLTVARERRFRALVAERRRGLPIAYLTGVKEFYGRAFRVTKATLIPRPESELLVEAALQRLPTKMNVTVADVGTGSGCLAITVAAERPTVRIIAVDRSDAALAVARANAHALGVASRVRFVQGDLLTPLRTPAALMLANLPYLTDRQANAASLRAEPRAALAAGSDGLAAYRRVFAQLAVHPTPPPVLLCEIGPGLVSGFRHLARSAAYTVEIQRDLAGRPRLAIATASRSSRSSGPRSRRPAGRPQQSRSGRQAR
;
A
#
# COMPACT_ATOMS: atom_id res chain seq x y z
N MET A 1 -22.63 -35.00 0.19
CA MET A 1 -22.82 -34.05 -0.92
C MET A 1 -21.66 -34.15 -1.90
N THR A 2 -21.88 -34.08 -3.22
CA THR A 2 -20.78 -33.94 -4.21
C THR A 2 -20.32 -32.49 -4.32
N VAL A 3 -19.16 -32.25 -4.95
CA VAL A 3 -18.65 -30.89 -5.25
C VAL A 3 -19.69 -30.06 -6.01
N GLY A 4 -20.30 -30.61 -7.06
CA GLY A 4 -21.33 -29.92 -7.84
C GLY A 4 -22.57 -29.57 -7.02
N GLN A 5 -23.06 -30.51 -6.20
CA GLN A 5 -24.17 -30.23 -5.27
C GLN A 5 -23.82 -29.14 -4.25
N ALA A 6 -22.57 -29.10 -3.80
CA ALA A 6 -22.07 -28.07 -2.89
C ALA A 6 -22.06 -26.68 -3.54
N LEU A 7 -21.60 -26.59 -4.80
CA LEU A 7 -21.64 -25.34 -5.56
C LEU A 7 -23.07 -24.83 -5.77
N THR A 8 -24.01 -25.72 -6.13
CA THR A 8 -25.43 -25.35 -6.25
C THR A 8 -25.97 -24.83 -4.92
N PHE A 9 -25.70 -25.54 -3.81
CA PHE A 9 -26.12 -25.11 -2.48
C PHE A 9 -25.54 -23.73 -2.12
N GLY A 10 -24.22 -23.55 -2.28
CA GLY A 10 -23.54 -22.31 -1.93
C GLY A 10 -24.03 -21.13 -2.75
N SER A 11 -24.14 -21.29 -4.07
CA SER A 11 -24.61 -20.25 -4.99
C SER A 11 -26.04 -19.81 -4.65
N HIS A 12 -26.93 -20.77 -4.40
CA HIS A 12 -28.31 -20.48 -4.01
C HIS A 12 -28.40 -19.79 -2.63
N ALA A 13 -27.58 -20.21 -1.68
CA ALA A 13 -27.51 -19.62 -0.34
C ALA A 13 -26.96 -18.19 -0.35
N LEU A 14 -26.14 -17.84 -1.35
CA LEU A 14 -25.47 -16.55 -1.50
C LEU A 14 -26.10 -15.63 -2.54
N ARG A 15 -27.23 -16.01 -3.16
CA ARG A 15 -27.87 -15.32 -4.30
C ARG A 15 -28.15 -13.82 -4.13
N SER A 16 -28.13 -13.30 -2.90
CA SER A 16 -28.32 -11.87 -2.60
C SER A 16 -27.01 -11.06 -2.60
N GLY A 17 -25.86 -11.70 -2.78
CA GLY A 17 -24.56 -11.05 -2.93
C GLY A 17 -24.25 -10.72 -4.39
N ASP A 18 -23.15 -9.99 -4.60
CA ASP A 18 -22.77 -9.49 -5.93
C ASP A 18 -22.31 -10.62 -6.88
N GLU A 19 -21.54 -11.59 -6.38
CA GLU A 19 -20.95 -12.68 -7.20
C GLU A 19 -21.16 -14.06 -6.54
N PRO A 20 -22.42 -14.53 -6.41
CA PRO A 20 -22.76 -15.72 -5.61
C PRO A 20 -22.07 -17.02 -6.05
N HIS A 21 -21.88 -17.19 -7.37
CA HIS A 21 -21.20 -18.36 -7.92
C HIS A 21 -19.71 -18.35 -7.60
N LEU A 22 -19.04 -17.22 -7.85
CA LEU A 22 -17.62 -17.05 -7.55
C LEU A 22 -17.34 -17.22 -6.06
N ASP A 23 -18.17 -16.61 -5.20
CA ASP A 23 -18.07 -16.75 -3.75
C ASP A 23 -18.18 -18.23 -3.33
N ALA A 24 -19.15 -18.98 -3.88
CA ALA A 24 -19.32 -20.39 -3.58
C ALA A 24 -18.11 -21.24 -4.02
N GLU A 25 -17.57 -20.98 -5.22
CA GLU A 25 -16.37 -21.66 -5.72
C GLU A 25 -15.16 -21.42 -4.83
N VAL A 26 -14.89 -20.16 -4.46
CA VAL A 26 -13.74 -19.79 -3.62
C VAL A 26 -13.85 -20.42 -2.23
N LEU A 27 -15.04 -20.36 -1.61
CA LEU A 27 -15.25 -20.96 -0.29
C LEU A 27 -15.15 -22.49 -0.32
N LEU A 28 -15.66 -23.13 -1.38
CA LEU A 28 -15.56 -24.58 -1.53
C LEU A 28 -14.11 -25.00 -1.73
N ALA A 29 -13.38 -24.36 -2.64
CA ALA A 29 -11.95 -24.58 -2.88
C ALA A 29 -11.14 -24.46 -1.59
N HIS A 30 -11.36 -23.39 -0.82
CA HIS A 30 -10.74 -23.20 0.49
C HIS A 30 -11.10 -24.29 1.50
N SER A 31 -12.36 -24.75 1.53
CA SER A 31 -12.82 -25.76 2.48
C SER A 31 -12.20 -27.15 2.23
N ILE A 32 -11.89 -27.47 0.98
CA ILE A 32 -11.33 -28.77 0.58
C ILE A 32 -9.80 -28.78 0.50
N GLY A 33 -9.18 -27.59 0.42
CA GLY A 33 -7.73 -27.42 0.26
C GLY A 33 -7.26 -27.59 -1.18
N ALA A 34 -8.04 -27.12 -2.15
CA ALA A 34 -7.72 -27.17 -3.58
C ALA A 34 -7.92 -25.77 -4.22
N ASP A 35 -7.55 -25.63 -5.48
CA ASP A 35 -7.85 -24.43 -6.27
C ASP A 35 -9.25 -24.50 -6.91
N ARG A 36 -9.66 -23.37 -7.52
CA ARG A 36 -10.96 -23.26 -8.20
C ARG A 36 -11.05 -24.16 -9.44
N SER A 37 -9.97 -24.30 -10.20
CA SER A 37 -9.93 -25.12 -11.40
C SER A 37 -10.23 -26.58 -11.08
N TRP A 38 -9.69 -27.09 -9.97
CA TRP A 38 -9.98 -28.42 -9.46
C TRP A 38 -11.46 -28.56 -9.11
N VAL A 39 -12.04 -27.58 -8.41
CA VAL A 39 -13.47 -27.58 -8.03
C VAL A 39 -14.37 -27.67 -9.27
N LEU A 40 -14.05 -26.94 -10.33
CA LEU A 40 -14.82 -26.96 -11.58
C LEU A 40 -14.63 -28.26 -12.37
N ALA A 41 -13.42 -28.83 -12.35
CA ALA A 41 -13.11 -30.07 -13.08
C ALA A 41 -13.69 -31.34 -12.43
N HIS A 42 -14.03 -31.31 -11.13
CA HIS A 42 -14.41 -32.52 -10.36
C HIS A 42 -15.81 -32.44 -9.72
N PRO A 43 -16.89 -32.13 -10.48
CA PRO A 43 -18.21 -31.90 -9.90
C PRO A 43 -18.84 -33.14 -9.25
N THR A 44 -18.43 -34.35 -9.67
CA THR A 44 -18.97 -35.61 -9.15
C THR A 44 -18.25 -36.10 -7.89
N THR A 45 -17.10 -35.51 -7.52
CA THR A 45 -16.31 -35.97 -6.38
C THR A 45 -17.10 -35.78 -5.07
N PRO A 46 -17.22 -36.83 -4.23
CA PRO A 46 -17.90 -36.72 -2.94
C PRO A 46 -17.07 -35.91 -1.94
N LEU A 47 -17.73 -35.05 -1.17
CA LEU A 47 -17.13 -34.36 -0.04
C LEU A 47 -17.18 -35.25 1.20
N THR A 48 -16.08 -35.25 1.97
CA THR A 48 -16.08 -35.77 3.34
C THR A 48 -17.01 -34.92 4.22
N VAL A 49 -17.57 -35.50 5.28
CA VAL A 49 -18.41 -34.79 6.27
C VAL A 49 -17.72 -33.55 6.84
N ALA A 50 -16.41 -33.64 7.13
CA ALA A 50 -15.64 -32.51 7.67
C ALA A 50 -15.54 -31.33 6.68
N ARG A 51 -15.23 -31.61 5.41
CA ARG A 51 -15.18 -30.61 4.32
C ARG A 51 -16.54 -29.97 4.08
N GLU A 52 -17.60 -30.77 4.02
CA GLU A 52 -18.98 -30.26 3.87
C GLU A 52 -19.35 -29.33 5.03
N ARG A 53 -19.08 -29.73 6.28
CA ARG A 53 -19.36 -28.90 7.47
C ARG A 53 -18.60 -27.58 7.43
N ARG A 54 -17.31 -27.62 7.06
CA ARG A 54 -16.48 -26.41 6.92
C ARG A 54 -17.04 -25.47 5.86
N PHE A 55 -17.38 -25.99 4.69
CA PHE A 55 -17.97 -25.21 3.60
C PHE A 55 -19.28 -24.52 4.03
N ARG A 56 -20.21 -25.27 4.64
CA ARG A 56 -21.49 -24.72 5.10
C ARG A 56 -21.30 -23.60 6.15
N ALA A 57 -20.34 -23.75 7.05
CA ALA A 57 -20.01 -22.72 8.04
C ALA A 57 -19.50 -21.44 7.36
N LEU A 58 -18.60 -21.56 6.36
CA LEU A 58 -18.10 -20.42 5.60
C LEU A 58 -19.21 -19.71 4.82
N VAL A 59 -20.11 -20.45 4.18
CA VAL A 59 -21.28 -19.90 3.49
C VAL A 59 -22.17 -19.13 4.47
N ALA A 60 -22.39 -19.66 5.69
CA ALA A 60 -23.19 -18.97 6.70
C ALA A 60 -22.55 -17.65 7.15
N GLU A 61 -21.23 -17.60 7.36
CA GLU A 61 -20.52 -16.36 7.68
C GLU A 61 -20.54 -15.37 6.51
N ARG A 62 -20.38 -15.84 5.27
CA ARG A 62 -20.47 -14.98 4.08
C ARG A 62 -21.84 -14.34 3.96
N ARG A 63 -22.92 -15.09 4.22
CA ARG A 63 -24.30 -14.56 4.26
C ARG A 63 -24.50 -13.45 5.30
N ARG A 64 -23.71 -13.45 6.38
CA ARG A 64 -23.71 -12.38 7.41
C ARG A 64 -22.92 -11.14 6.97
N GLY A 65 -22.34 -11.16 5.77
CA GLY A 65 -21.61 -10.03 5.20
C GLY A 65 -20.11 -10.06 5.45
N LEU A 66 -19.53 -11.15 5.99
CA LEU A 66 -18.07 -11.25 6.11
C LEU A 66 -17.44 -11.30 4.70
N PRO A 67 -16.39 -10.51 4.42
CA PRO A 67 -15.66 -10.59 3.16
C PRO A 67 -15.01 -11.97 2.94
N ILE A 68 -15.05 -12.46 1.70
CA ILE A 68 -14.41 -13.73 1.31
C ILE A 68 -12.95 -13.79 1.73
N ALA A 69 -12.19 -12.70 1.54
CA ALA A 69 -10.77 -12.67 1.88
C ALA A 69 -10.51 -12.91 3.39
N TYR A 70 -11.42 -12.50 4.28
CA TYR A 70 -11.31 -12.81 5.71
C TYR A 70 -11.73 -14.23 6.04
N LEU A 71 -12.64 -14.81 5.26
CA LEU A 71 -13.05 -16.21 5.41
C LEU A 71 -11.96 -17.18 4.94
N THR A 72 -11.27 -16.86 3.84
CA THR A 72 -10.15 -17.64 3.32
C THR A 72 -8.82 -17.27 3.98
N GLY A 73 -8.73 -16.10 4.63
CA GLY A 73 -7.54 -15.56 5.25
C GLY A 73 -6.49 -15.01 4.26
N VAL A 74 -6.82 -14.95 2.97
CA VAL A 74 -5.89 -14.59 1.89
C VAL A 74 -6.56 -13.66 0.88
N LYS A 75 -5.79 -12.69 0.36
CA LYS A 75 -6.14 -11.85 -0.79
C LYS A 75 -4.97 -11.82 -1.77
N GLU A 76 -5.26 -12.07 -3.04
CA GLU A 76 -4.28 -11.84 -4.11
C GLU A 76 -4.13 -10.33 -4.37
N PHE A 77 -2.90 -9.88 -4.53
CA PHE A 77 -2.52 -8.53 -4.95
C PHE A 77 -1.22 -8.61 -5.75
N TYR A 78 -1.19 -8.05 -6.95
CA TYR A 78 -0.02 -8.04 -7.84
C TYR A 78 0.60 -9.44 -8.04
N GLY A 79 -0.25 -10.44 -8.31
CA GLY A 79 0.14 -11.84 -8.52
C GLY A 79 0.65 -12.58 -7.28
N ARG A 80 0.49 -12.02 -6.07
CA ARG A 80 0.98 -12.59 -4.81
C ARG A 80 -0.16 -12.80 -3.81
N ALA A 81 -0.11 -13.92 -3.09
CA ALA A 81 -1.05 -14.22 -2.01
C ALA A 81 -0.62 -13.53 -0.71
N PHE A 82 -1.40 -12.55 -0.25
CA PHE A 82 -1.21 -11.90 1.04
C PHE A 82 -2.18 -12.47 2.07
N ARG A 83 -1.67 -12.88 3.23
CA ARG A 83 -2.48 -13.13 4.40
C ARG A 83 -3.17 -11.83 4.81
N VAL A 84 -4.47 -11.91 5.08
CA VAL A 84 -5.28 -10.80 5.57
C VAL A 84 -6.08 -11.24 6.80
N THR A 85 -6.34 -10.30 7.70
CA THR A 85 -7.18 -10.54 8.87
C THR A 85 -8.03 -9.30 9.14
N LYS A 86 -8.94 -9.37 10.12
CA LYS A 86 -9.72 -8.21 10.58
C LYS A 86 -8.86 -7.05 11.11
N ALA A 87 -7.54 -7.25 11.28
CA ALA A 87 -6.61 -6.19 11.66
C ALA A 87 -6.12 -5.32 10.47
N THR A 88 -6.35 -5.75 9.22
CA THR A 88 -5.81 -5.11 8.01
C THR A 88 -6.91 -4.82 7.00
N LEU A 89 -6.81 -3.68 6.31
CA LEU A 89 -7.60 -3.46 5.09
C LEU A 89 -7.32 -4.57 4.09
N ILE A 90 -8.37 -5.05 3.41
CA ILE A 90 -8.20 -6.02 2.33
C ILE A 90 -7.59 -5.28 1.12
N PRO A 91 -6.43 -5.70 0.57
CA PRO A 91 -5.83 -5.06 -0.60
C PRO A 91 -6.82 -4.87 -1.74
N ARG A 92 -6.79 -3.68 -2.35
CA ARG A 92 -7.65 -3.30 -3.47
C ARG A 92 -6.86 -3.34 -4.78
N PRO A 93 -7.46 -3.79 -5.90
CA PRO A 93 -6.80 -3.76 -7.20
C PRO A 93 -6.31 -2.36 -7.59
N GLU A 94 -7.05 -1.31 -7.25
CA GLU A 94 -6.68 0.07 -7.57
C GLU A 94 -5.36 0.50 -6.93
N SER A 95 -4.97 -0.11 -5.80
CA SER A 95 -3.71 0.17 -5.12
C SER A 95 -2.49 -0.34 -5.91
N GLU A 96 -2.67 -1.19 -6.92
CA GLU A 96 -1.57 -1.64 -7.80
C GLU A 96 -0.95 -0.47 -8.58
N LEU A 97 -1.72 0.59 -8.85
CA LEU A 97 -1.23 1.83 -9.46
C LEU A 97 -0.10 2.48 -8.65
N LEU A 98 -0.12 2.36 -7.32
CA LEU A 98 0.97 2.88 -6.47
C LEU A 98 2.26 2.09 -6.71
N VAL A 99 2.17 0.76 -6.84
CA VAL A 99 3.31 -0.11 -7.12
C VAL A 99 3.90 0.23 -8.48
N GLU A 100 3.07 0.31 -9.51
CA GLU A 100 3.51 0.66 -10.87
C GLU A 100 4.21 2.02 -10.92
N ALA A 101 3.59 3.05 -10.34
CA ALA A 101 4.14 4.39 -10.29
C ALA A 101 5.46 4.46 -9.49
N ALA A 102 5.62 3.61 -8.46
CA ALA A 102 6.85 3.49 -7.72
C ALA A 102 7.95 2.86 -8.58
N LEU A 103 7.67 1.74 -9.23
CA LEU A 103 8.65 1.01 -10.05
C LEU A 103 9.16 1.82 -11.25
N GLN A 104 8.31 2.68 -11.81
CA GLN A 104 8.69 3.64 -12.86
C GLN A 104 9.67 4.72 -12.38
N ARG A 105 9.64 5.07 -11.09
CA ARG A 105 10.45 6.16 -10.49
C ARG A 105 11.69 5.66 -9.78
N LEU A 106 11.68 4.40 -9.33
CA LEU A 106 12.79 3.83 -8.59
C LEU A 106 13.91 3.39 -9.55
N PRO A 107 15.19 3.67 -9.22
CA PRO A 107 16.32 3.20 -10.01
C PRO A 107 16.43 1.67 -9.94
N THR A 108 16.91 1.04 -11.01
CA THR A 108 17.09 -0.43 -11.08
C THR A 108 18.39 -0.91 -10.47
N LYS A 109 19.43 -0.06 -10.47
CA LYS A 109 20.81 -0.42 -10.10
C LYS A 109 21.36 0.32 -8.88
N MET A 110 20.54 1.10 -8.18
CA MET A 110 20.95 1.85 -6.99
C MET A 110 20.17 1.40 -5.77
N ASN A 111 20.87 1.32 -4.64
CA ASN A 111 20.24 1.07 -3.35
C ASN A 111 19.53 2.33 -2.88
N VAL A 112 18.21 2.24 -2.70
CA VAL A 112 17.39 3.35 -2.20
C VAL A 112 16.45 2.85 -1.11
N THR A 113 16.09 3.77 -0.21
CA THR A 113 15.07 3.51 0.81
C THR A 113 13.74 4.07 0.34
N VAL A 114 12.67 3.28 0.49
CA VAL A 114 11.28 3.71 0.27
C VAL A 114 10.52 3.62 1.59
N ALA A 115 9.65 4.59 1.85
CA ALA A 115 8.74 4.53 2.99
C ALA A 115 7.35 4.08 2.53
N ASP A 116 6.69 3.21 3.30
CA ASP A 116 5.28 2.86 3.13
C ASP A 116 4.52 3.24 4.40
N VAL A 117 3.64 4.23 4.32
CA VAL A 117 2.96 4.83 5.47
C VAL A 117 1.50 4.36 5.52
N GLY A 118 1.15 3.64 6.59
CA GLY A 118 -0.12 2.91 6.69
C GLY A 118 -0.04 1.55 5.99
N THR A 119 1.03 0.81 6.23
CA THR A 119 1.37 -0.41 5.44
C THR A 119 0.30 -1.50 5.50
N GLY A 120 -0.53 -1.56 6.54
CA GLY A 120 -1.60 -2.54 6.67
C GLY A 120 -1.08 -3.97 6.61
N SER A 121 -1.51 -4.74 5.61
CA SER A 121 -1.03 -6.11 5.34
C SER A 121 0.38 -6.17 4.75
N GLY A 122 0.98 -5.02 4.46
CA GLY A 122 2.29 -4.88 3.82
C GLY A 122 2.25 -4.98 2.29
N CYS A 123 1.07 -5.01 1.66
CA CYS A 123 0.97 -5.35 0.23
C CYS A 123 1.72 -4.39 -0.70
N LEU A 124 1.78 -3.09 -0.38
CA LEU A 124 2.59 -2.12 -1.14
C LEU A 124 4.08 -2.31 -0.87
N ALA A 125 4.50 -2.22 0.39
CA ALA A 125 5.89 -2.42 0.82
C ALA A 125 6.52 -3.71 0.27
N ILE A 126 5.85 -4.84 0.46
CA ILE A 126 6.35 -6.17 0.12
C ILE A 126 6.43 -6.36 -1.39
N THR A 127 5.42 -5.90 -2.13
CA THR A 127 5.43 -6.00 -3.60
C THR A 127 6.55 -5.14 -4.18
N VAL A 128 6.71 -3.89 -3.74
CA VAL A 128 7.81 -3.03 -4.23
C VAL A 128 9.17 -3.63 -3.88
N ALA A 129 9.33 -4.22 -2.68
CA ALA A 129 10.55 -4.95 -2.35
C ALA A 129 10.74 -6.15 -3.29
N ALA A 130 9.72 -6.96 -3.54
CA ALA A 130 9.83 -8.15 -4.39
C ALA A 130 10.20 -7.80 -5.85
N GLU A 131 9.60 -6.73 -6.40
CA GLU A 131 9.86 -6.25 -7.76
C GLU A 131 11.18 -5.47 -7.91
N ARG A 132 11.76 -4.99 -6.81
CA ARG A 132 13.01 -4.24 -6.83
C ARG A 132 13.99 -4.71 -5.74
N PRO A 133 14.89 -5.67 -6.05
CA PRO A 133 15.83 -6.24 -5.08
C PRO A 133 16.76 -5.23 -4.41
N THR A 134 17.10 -4.11 -5.07
CA THR A 134 17.96 -3.05 -4.53
C THR A 134 17.24 -2.10 -3.57
N VAL A 135 15.92 -2.20 -3.44
CA VAL A 135 15.14 -1.33 -2.57
C VAL A 135 15.06 -1.92 -1.16
N ARG A 136 15.30 -1.07 -0.16
CA ARG A 136 14.94 -1.32 1.24
C ARG A 136 13.69 -0.52 1.58
N ILE A 137 12.80 -1.10 2.37
CA ILE A 137 11.54 -0.49 2.76
C ILE A 137 11.55 -0.17 4.27
N ILE A 138 10.99 0.98 4.64
CA ILE A 138 10.54 1.26 6.00
C ILE A 138 9.01 1.31 5.95
N ALA A 139 8.36 0.29 6.49
CA ALA A 139 6.91 0.14 6.52
C ALA A 139 6.40 0.57 7.89
N VAL A 140 5.56 1.60 7.93
CA VAL A 140 5.01 2.18 9.16
C VAL A 140 3.52 1.89 9.25
N ASP A 141 3.07 1.47 10.42
CA ASP A 141 1.66 1.43 10.78
C ASP A 141 1.47 1.74 12.25
N ARG A 142 0.30 2.27 12.61
CA ARG A 142 -0.06 2.51 14.02
C ARG A 142 -0.50 1.22 14.72
N SER A 143 -1.01 0.26 13.95
CA SER A 143 -1.56 -1.00 14.45
C SER A 143 -0.48 -2.07 14.48
N ASP A 144 -0.04 -2.46 15.69
CA ASP A 144 0.89 -3.59 15.82
C ASP A 144 0.29 -4.91 15.30
N ALA A 145 -1.04 -5.09 15.42
CA ALA A 145 -1.73 -6.23 14.83
C ALA A 145 -1.65 -6.25 13.29
N ALA A 146 -1.69 -5.10 12.64
CA ALA A 146 -1.46 -5.00 11.19
C ALA A 146 0.00 -5.32 10.86
N LEU A 147 0.95 -4.77 11.62
CA LEU A 147 2.38 -5.06 11.44
C LEU A 147 2.71 -6.54 11.63
N ALA A 148 2.04 -7.25 12.55
CA ALA A 148 2.20 -8.69 12.71
C ALA A 148 1.80 -9.46 11.44
N VAL A 149 0.70 -9.05 10.79
CA VAL A 149 0.28 -9.60 9.49
C VAL A 149 1.30 -9.26 8.40
N ALA A 150 1.76 -8.01 8.33
CA ALA A 150 2.74 -7.57 7.35
C ALA A 150 4.10 -8.30 7.48
N ARG A 151 4.59 -8.50 8.71
CA ARG A 151 5.79 -9.30 8.99
C ARG A 151 5.62 -10.73 8.49
N ALA A 152 4.49 -11.38 8.80
CA ALA A 152 4.20 -12.74 8.34
C ALA A 152 4.18 -12.83 6.80
N ASN A 153 3.57 -11.86 6.13
CA ASN A 153 3.57 -11.78 4.66
C ASN A 153 4.98 -11.58 4.10
N ALA A 154 5.79 -10.71 4.70
CA ALA A 154 7.15 -10.45 4.24
C ALA A 154 8.05 -11.68 4.37
N HIS A 155 7.86 -12.49 5.43
CA HIS A 155 8.54 -13.77 5.58
C HIS A 155 8.07 -14.79 4.53
N ALA A 156 6.75 -14.96 4.38
CA ALA A 156 6.18 -15.91 3.42
C ALA A 156 6.58 -15.61 1.96
N LEU A 157 6.76 -14.33 1.63
CA LEU A 157 7.13 -13.85 0.29
C LEU A 157 8.63 -13.58 0.14
N GLY A 158 9.46 -13.95 1.12
CA GLY A 158 10.92 -13.94 1.00
C GLY A 158 11.59 -12.55 0.97
N VAL A 159 10.93 -11.50 1.46
CA VAL A 159 11.46 -10.12 1.46
C VAL A 159 11.73 -9.54 2.84
N ALA A 160 11.53 -10.31 3.92
CA ALA A 160 11.63 -9.85 5.30
C ALA A 160 12.95 -9.12 5.63
N SER A 161 14.09 -9.57 5.08
CA SER A 161 15.39 -8.93 5.31
C SER A 161 15.52 -7.51 4.75
N ARG A 162 14.61 -7.11 3.86
CA ARG A 162 14.62 -5.81 3.16
C ARG A 162 13.50 -4.88 3.61
N VAL A 163 12.57 -5.33 4.45
CA VAL A 163 11.46 -4.54 4.96
C VAL A 163 11.58 -4.37 6.46
N ARG A 164 11.82 -3.13 6.91
CA ARG A 164 11.82 -2.77 8.33
C ARG A 164 10.42 -2.28 8.72
N PHE A 165 9.76 -3.03 9.59
CA PHE A 165 8.44 -2.68 10.13
C PHE A 165 8.58 -1.85 11.41
N VAL A 166 7.92 -0.69 11.45
CA VAL A 166 8.00 0.25 12.58
C VAL A 166 6.60 0.63 13.02
N GLN A 167 6.29 0.44 14.30
CA GLN A 167 5.06 0.97 14.86
C GLN A 167 5.18 2.47 15.07
N GLY A 168 4.20 3.22 14.58
CA GLY A 168 4.14 4.64 14.83
C GLY A 168 3.06 5.35 14.02
N ASP A 169 2.92 6.63 14.30
CA ASP A 169 1.93 7.46 13.65
C ASP A 169 2.52 8.20 12.45
N LEU A 170 2.09 7.79 11.26
CA LEU A 170 2.43 8.39 9.98
C LEU A 170 3.96 8.53 9.79
N LEU A 171 4.49 9.74 9.61
CA LEU A 171 5.91 9.99 9.36
C LEU A 171 6.71 10.16 10.66
N THR A 172 6.06 10.20 11.83
CA THR A 172 6.72 10.42 13.12
C THR A 172 7.92 9.48 13.36
N PRO A 173 7.88 8.16 13.07
CA PRO A 173 9.03 7.28 13.28
C PRO A 173 10.02 7.27 12.10
N LEU A 174 9.73 7.97 11.00
CA LEU A 174 10.61 8.04 9.84
C LEU A 174 11.76 8.99 10.16
N ARG A 175 12.97 8.45 10.26
CA ARG A 175 14.21 9.20 10.50
C ARG A 175 15.21 9.07 9.35
N THR A 176 15.12 7.97 8.62
CA THR A 176 15.96 7.71 7.45
C THR A 176 15.38 8.42 6.23
N PRO A 177 16.19 9.14 5.44
CA PRO A 177 15.76 9.72 4.18
C PRO A 177 15.20 8.63 3.25
N ALA A 178 13.98 8.83 2.76
CA ALA A 178 13.38 7.98 1.75
C ALA A 178 13.41 8.69 0.40
N ALA A 179 13.78 7.97 -0.66
CA ALA A 179 13.73 8.47 -2.03
C ALA A 179 12.28 8.64 -2.52
N LEU A 180 11.35 7.88 -1.95
CA LEU A 180 9.93 7.89 -2.29
C LEU A 180 9.09 7.42 -1.10
N MET A 181 7.88 7.95 -0.96
CA MET A 181 6.88 7.50 0.01
C MET A 181 5.63 6.96 -0.69
N LEU A 182 5.14 5.81 -0.24
CA LEU A 182 3.84 5.23 -0.59
C LEU A 182 2.85 5.48 0.54
N ALA A 183 1.59 5.74 0.21
CA ALA A 183 0.54 5.92 1.19
C ALA A 183 -0.83 5.56 0.60
N ASN A 184 -1.45 4.47 1.07
CA ASN A 184 -2.88 4.25 0.95
C ASN A 184 -3.52 4.47 2.31
N LEU A 185 -3.78 5.74 2.63
CA LEU A 185 -4.31 6.14 3.93
C LEU A 185 -5.84 6.17 3.93
N PRO A 186 -6.47 6.10 5.11
CA PRO A 186 -7.91 6.31 5.23
C PRO A 186 -8.33 7.62 4.55
N TYR A 187 -9.34 7.56 3.71
CA TYR A 187 -9.84 8.72 2.96
C TYR A 187 -11.37 8.76 2.84
N LEU A 188 -12.09 7.82 3.45
CA LEU A 188 -13.54 7.82 3.45
C LEU A 188 -14.08 8.73 4.54
N THR A 189 -15.16 9.43 4.24
CA THR A 189 -15.92 10.13 5.28
C THR A 189 -16.51 9.15 6.30
N ASP A 190 -16.81 9.61 7.52
CA ASP A 190 -17.44 8.77 8.54
C ASP A 190 -18.75 8.11 8.06
N ARG A 191 -19.51 8.81 7.22
CA ARG A 191 -20.72 8.28 6.58
C ARG A 191 -20.41 7.17 5.60
N GLN A 192 -19.41 7.35 4.72
CA GLN A 192 -19.02 6.35 3.74
C GLN A 192 -18.40 5.11 4.40
N ALA A 193 -17.59 5.28 5.44
CA ALA A 193 -16.98 4.18 6.19
C ALA A 193 -18.00 3.28 6.91
N ASN A 194 -19.25 3.74 7.10
CA ASN A 194 -20.35 2.96 7.67
C ASN A 194 -21.11 2.11 6.64
N ALA A 195 -20.72 2.12 5.36
CA ALA A 195 -21.34 1.30 4.32
C ALA A 195 -21.29 -0.19 4.70
N ALA A 196 -22.37 -0.91 4.38
CA ALA A 196 -22.54 -2.31 4.80
C ALA A 196 -21.38 -3.22 4.38
N SER A 197 -20.87 -3.02 3.17
CA SER A 197 -19.75 -3.76 2.58
C SER A 197 -18.41 -3.55 3.27
N LEU A 198 -18.26 -2.48 4.06
CA LEU A 198 -17.01 -2.09 4.72
C LEU A 198 -17.01 -2.34 6.23
N ARG A 199 -18.18 -2.70 6.83
CA ARG A 199 -18.35 -2.83 8.28
C ARG A 199 -17.46 -3.89 8.93
N ALA A 200 -17.03 -4.89 8.18
CA ALA A 200 -16.16 -5.95 8.69
C ALA A 200 -14.68 -5.56 8.75
N GLU A 201 -14.28 -4.51 8.02
CA GLU A 201 -12.90 -4.05 7.93
C GLU A 201 -12.60 -3.01 9.02
N PRO A 202 -11.34 -2.87 9.46
CA PRO A 202 -11.02 -1.94 10.53
C PRO A 202 -11.40 -0.52 10.15
N ARG A 203 -12.32 0.10 10.90
CA ARG A 203 -12.73 1.51 10.72
C ARG A 203 -11.52 2.45 10.67
N ALA A 204 -10.52 2.13 11.49
CA ALA A 204 -9.22 2.78 11.57
C ALA A 204 -8.45 2.88 10.23
N ALA A 205 -8.69 1.96 9.29
CA ALA A 205 -8.09 1.90 7.97
C ALA A 205 -8.99 2.55 6.88
N LEU A 206 -10.21 2.97 7.22
CA LEU A 206 -11.21 3.48 6.27
C LEU A 206 -11.55 4.95 6.50
N ALA A 207 -11.86 5.32 7.75
CA ALA A 207 -12.45 6.60 8.09
C ALA A 207 -11.39 7.70 8.29
N ALA A 208 -11.66 8.87 7.70
CA ALA A 208 -10.82 10.06 7.76
C ALA A 208 -11.65 11.33 8.04
N GLY A 209 -12.55 11.24 9.03
CA GLY A 209 -13.35 12.34 9.51
C GLY A 209 -14.50 12.73 8.57
N SER A 210 -14.97 13.97 8.69
CA SER A 210 -16.14 14.45 7.93
C SER A 210 -15.88 14.67 6.44
N ASP A 211 -14.63 14.92 6.04
CA ASP A 211 -14.27 15.32 4.68
C ASP A 211 -13.23 14.42 3.99
N GLY A 212 -12.79 13.36 4.65
CA GLY A 212 -11.85 12.38 4.08
C GLY A 212 -10.39 12.83 4.03
N LEU A 213 -10.06 14.05 4.46
CA LEU A 213 -8.70 14.62 4.39
C LEU A 213 -7.94 14.56 5.71
N ALA A 214 -8.54 14.05 6.80
CA ALA A 214 -7.93 14.09 8.13
C ALA A 214 -6.53 13.44 8.19
N ALA A 215 -6.34 12.28 7.58
CA ALA A 215 -5.03 11.63 7.53
C ALA A 215 -4.02 12.45 6.73
N TYR A 216 -4.41 12.95 5.56
CA TYR A 216 -3.53 13.75 4.70
C TYR A 216 -3.16 15.11 5.28
N ARG A 217 -4.04 15.77 6.03
CA ARG A 217 -3.69 16.98 6.80
C ARG A 217 -2.51 16.72 7.74
N ARG A 218 -2.54 15.59 8.45
CA ARG A 218 -1.49 15.20 9.39
C ARG A 218 -0.19 14.85 8.67
N VAL A 219 -0.27 14.14 7.54
CA VAL A 219 0.89 13.85 6.68
C VAL A 219 1.59 15.14 6.24
N PHE A 220 0.85 16.09 5.68
CA PHE A 220 1.45 17.34 5.19
C PHE A 220 1.95 18.24 6.33
N ALA A 221 1.30 18.25 7.49
CA ALA A 221 1.81 18.92 8.68
C ALA A 221 3.13 18.31 9.17
N GLN A 222 3.25 16.98 9.19
CA GLN A 222 4.49 16.30 9.56
C GLN A 222 5.60 16.51 8.51
N LEU A 223 5.27 16.49 7.22
CA LEU A 223 6.21 16.78 6.13
C LEU A 223 6.82 18.17 6.23
N ALA A 224 6.01 19.18 6.59
CA ALA A 224 6.46 20.57 6.69
C ALA A 224 7.58 20.78 7.73
N VAL A 225 7.66 19.93 8.75
CA VAL A 225 8.68 19.96 9.81
C VAL A 225 9.65 18.78 9.75
N HIS A 226 9.51 17.89 8.76
CA HIS A 226 10.35 16.71 8.63
C HIS A 226 11.76 17.14 8.16
N PRO A 227 12.85 16.69 8.79
CA PRO A 227 14.21 17.17 8.47
C PRO A 227 14.66 16.78 7.05
N THR A 228 14.24 15.60 6.59
CA THR A 228 14.56 15.07 5.25
C THR A 228 13.28 14.53 4.59
N PRO A 229 12.37 15.42 4.16
CA PRO A 229 11.08 14.99 3.62
C PRO A 229 11.29 14.22 2.29
N PRO A 230 10.55 13.14 2.04
CA PRO A 230 10.68 12.40 0.79
C PRO A 230 10.38 13.30 -0.42
N PRO A 231 11.21 13.30 -1.48
CA PRO A 231 11.03 14.21 -2.60
C PRO A 231 9.80 13.87 -3.45
N VAL A 232 9.30 12.63 -3.37
CA VAL A 232 8.11 12.15 -4.08
C VAL A 232 7.21 11.38 -3.12
N LEU A 233 5.92 11.68 -3.17
CA LEU A 233 4.86 10.96 -2.47
C LEU A 233 3.89 10.38 -3.50
N LEU A 234 3.57 9.09 -3.37
CA LEU A 234 2.55 8.41 -4.15
C LEU A 234 1.41 8.06 -3.19
N CYS A 235 0.29 8.76 -3.32
CA CYS A 235 -0.83 8.66 -2.40
C CYS A 235 -2.10 8.20 -3.11
N GLU A 236 -2.76 7.16 -2.61
CA GLU A 236 -4.10 6.80 -3.07
C GLU A 236 -5.14 7.78 -2.51
N ILE A 237 -5.98 8.34 -3.37
CA ILE A 237 -7.02 9.30 -2.97
C ILE A 237 -8.36 8.95 -3.61
N GLY A 238 -9.44 9.34 -2.93
CA GLY A 238 -10.77 9.34 -3.51
C GLY A 238 -10.97 10.49 -4.52
N PRO A 239 -11.83 10.32 -5.55
CA PRO A 239 -12.07 11.33 -6.58
C PRO A 239 -12.45 12.72 -6.05
N GLY A 240 -13.25 12.78 -4.99
CA GLY A 240 -13.70 14.03 -4.37
C GLY A 240 -12.61 14.79 -3.61
N LEU A 241 -11.44 14.19 -3.40
CA LEU A 241 -10.39 14.76 -2.56
C LEU A 241 -9.32 15.54 -3.32
N VAL A 242 -9.34 15.51 -4.66
CA VAL A 242 -8.28 16.09 -5.51
C VAL A 242 -7.96 17.54 -5.17
N SER A 243 -8.99 18.39 -5.06
CA SER A 243 -8.80 19.82 -4.80
C SER A 243 -8.23 20.08 -3.40
N GLY A 244 -8.76 19.39 -2.38
CA GLY A 244 -8.30 19.51 -1.00
C GLY A 244 -6.88 18.94 -0.82
N PHE A 245 -6.58 17.80 -1.43
CA PHE A 245 -5.24 17.22 -1.42
C PHE A 245 -4.22 18.15 -2.07
N ARG A 246 -4.54 18.74 -3.23
CA ARG A 246 -3.70 19.76 -3.89
C ARG A 246 -3.44 20.96 -3.00
N HIS A 247 -4.45 21.43 -2.28
CA HIS A 247 -4.29 22.55 -1.35
C HIS A 247 -3.32 22.21 -0.22
N LEU A 248 -3.48 21.04 0.42
CA LEU A 248 -2.58 20.57 1.48
C LEU A 248 -1.14 20.32 0.98
N ALA A 249 -1.00 19.78 -0.22
CA ALA A 249 0.32 19.56 -0.81
C ALA A 249 1.06 20.86 -1.07
N ARG A 250 0.38 21.88 -1.60
CA ARG A 250 0.97 23.19 -1.86
C ARG A 250 1.46 23.88 -0.58
N SER A 251 0.73 23.75 0.53
CA SER A 251 1.17 24.35 1.80
C SER A 251 2.44 23.70 2.36
N ALA A 252 2.74 22.46 1.96
CA ALA A 252 3.99 21.77 2.25
C ALA A 252 5.04 21.87 1.11
N ALA A 253 4.86 22.78 0.15
CA ALA A 253 5.73 22.97 -1.01
C ALA A 253 5.81 21.77 -1.97
N TYR A 254 4.72 21.02 -2.17
CA TYR A 254 4.62 19.98 -3.19
C TYR A 254 3.69 20.41 -4.35
N THR A 255 4.08 20.06 -5.58
CA THR A 255 3.19 20.08 -6.75
C THR A 255 2.53 18.71 -6.92
N VAL A 256 1.30 18.66 -7.43
CA VAL A 256 0.53 17.40 -7.51
C VAL A 256 0.02 17.14 -8.92
N GLU A 257 0.45 16.03 -9.47
CA GLU A 257 -0.14 15.38 -10.64
C GLU A 257 -1.16 14.31 -10.20
N ILE A 258 -2.20 14.10 -10.99
CA ILE A 258 -3.27 13.14 -10.70
C ILE A 258 -3.33 12.13 -11.84
N GLN A 259 -3.10 10.86 -11.50
CA GLN A 259 -3.31 9.73 -12.38
C GLN A 259 -4.67 9.08 -12.08
N ARG A 260 -5.34 8.63 -13.15
CA ARG A 260 -6.65 7.99 -13.09
C ARG A 260 -6.50 6.47 -13.06
N ASP A 261 -7.46 5.80 -12.44
CA ASP A 261 -7.60 4.35 -12.53
C ASP A 261 -8.18 3.90 -13.88
N LEU A 262 -8.28 2.59 -14.10
CA LEU A 262 -8.83 2.00 -15.32
C LEU A 262 -10.30 2.40 -15.57
N ALA A 263 -11.03 2.81 -14.53
CA ALA A 263 -12.39 3.35 -14.64
C ALA A 263 -12.41 4.86 -14.94
N GLY A 264 -11.25 5.47 -15.23
CA GLY A 264 -11.11 6.88 -15.55
C GLY A 264 -11.29 7.80 -14.34
N ARG A 265 -11.28 7.29 -13.11
CA ARG A 265 -11.49 8.09 -11.90
C ARG A 265 -10.16 8.51 -11.29
N PRO A 266 -10.03 9.75 -10.76
CA PRO A 266 -8.83 10.15 -10.01
C PRO A 266 -8.56 9.16 -8.87
N ARG A 267 -7.33 8.63 -8.83
CA ARG A 267 -6.97 7.57 -7.86
C ARG A 267 -5.61 7.77 -7.24
N LEU A 268 -4.61 8.14 -8.03
CA LEU A 268 -3.24 8.30 -7.57
C LEU A 268 -2.84 9.78 -7.64
N ALA A 269 -2.49 10.35 -6.48
CA ALA A 269 -1.86 11.65 -6.40
C ALA A 269 -0.35 11.49 -6.30
N ILE A 270 0.36 12.09 -7.24
CA ILE A 270 1.82 12.10 -7.32
C ILE A 270 2.27 13.49 -6.88
N ALA A 271 2.68 13.59 -5.62
CA ALA A 271 3.16 14.84 -5.06
C ALA A 271 4.68 14.91 -5.17
N THR A 272 5.22 15.93 -5.84
CA THR A 272 6.67 16.14 -5.99
C THR A 272 7.09 17.39 -5.27
N ALA A 273 8.16 17.32 -4.47
CA ALA A 273 8.69 18.48 -3.77
C ALA A 273 9.09 19.56 -4.79
N SER A 274 8.58 20.76 -4.58
CA SER A 274 8.98 21.91 -5.37
C SER A 274 10.42 22.24 -4.96
N ARG A 275 11.34 22.32 -5.93
CA ARG A 275 12.71 22.76 -5.65
C ARG A 275 12.65 24.21 -5.18
N SER A 276 12.55 24.42 -3.87
CA SER A 276 12.85 25.74 -3.31
C SER A 276 14.34 25.98 -3.56
N SER A 277 14.67 27.16 -4.09
CA SER A 277 16.01 27.66 -4.33
C SER A 277 16.79 27.90 -3.03
N ARG A 278 16.84 26.91 -2.14
CA ARG A 278 17.58 26.98 -0.88
C ARG A 278 18.96 26.36 -1.04
N SER A 279 19.90 27.20 -1.50
CA SER A 279 21.33 27.28 -1.12
C SER A 279 22.26 27.72 -2.27
N SER A 280 22.15 28.97 -2.73
CA SER A 280 23.36 29.73 -3.04
C SER A 280 23.85 30.35 -1.73
N GLY A 281 24.62 29.58 -0.95
CA GLY A 281 25.41 30.13 0.15
C GLY A 281 26.32 31.24 -0.38
N PRO A 282 26.68 32.25 0.45
CA PRO A 282 27.46 33.37 -0.02
C PRO A 282 28.80 32.85 -0.54
N ARG A 283 29.08 33.05 -1.84
CA ARG A 283 30.39 32.83 -2.42
C ARG A 283 31.38 33.64 -1.60
N SER A 284 32.23 32.95 -0.84
CA SER A 284 33.38 33.54 -0.17
C SER A 284 34.17 34.35 -1.19
N ARG A 285 34.20 35.68 -1.02
CA ARG A 285 35.11 36.56 -1.76
C ARG A 285 36.53 36.10 -1.42
N ARG A 286 37.22 35.49 -2.39
CA ARG A 286 38.68 35.33 -2.33
C ARG A 286 39.30 36.73 -2.32
N PRO A 287 40.23 37.05 -1.40
CA PRO A 287 40.93 38.32 -1.46
C PRO A 287 41.94 38.31 -2.62
N ALA A 288 42.13 39.50 -3.17
CA ALA A 288 42.99 39.81 -4.31
C ALA A 288 44.42 39.28 -4.12
N GLY A 289 44.96 38.70 -5.20
CA GLY A 289 46.37 38.31 -5.27
C GLY A 289 47.27 39.54 -5.15
N ARG A 290 48.28 39.44 -4.27
CA ARG A 290 49.47 40.30 -4.28
C ARG A 290 50.55 39.69 -5.20
N PRO A 291 51.44 40.53 -5.77
CA PRO A 291 52.29 40.17 -6.91
C PRO A 291 53.51 39.34 -6.50
N GLN A 292 53.87 38.34 -7.32
CA GLN A 292 55.16 37.65 -7.21
C GLN A 292 56.27 38.49 -7.84
N GLN A 293 57.23 38.91 -7.01
CA GLN A 293 58.60 39.24 -7.42
C GLN A 293 59.51 38.04 -7.11
N SER A 294 60.33 37.64 -8.09
CA SER A 294 61.70 37.08 -7.98
C SER A 294 62.03 36.45 -9.36
N ARG A 295 62.87 37.03 -10.22
CA ARG A 295 64.35 37.06 -10.20
C ARG A 295 64.98 35.73 -9.78
N SER A 296 65.46 34.94 -10.74
CA SER A 296 66.90 34.76 -11.05
C SER A 296 67.21 33.40 -11.71
N GLY A 297 68.28 33.38 -12.53
CA GLY A 297 68.88 32.19 -13.16
C GLY A 297 68.98 32.36 -14.68
N ARG A 298 69.78 33.29 -15.21
CA ARG A 298 71.25 33.21 -15.46
C ARG A 298 71.69 31.94 -16.19
N GLN A 299 72.09 32.15 -17.44
CA GLN A 299 72.68 31.22 -18.39
C GLN A 299 74.18 31.00 -18.14
N ALA A 300 74.61 29.79 -18.50
CA ALA A 300 75.84 29.41 -19.22
C ALA A 300 77.23 29.55 -18.57
N ARG A 301 77.91 28.38 -18.64
CA ARG A 301 79.34 28.03 -18.52
C ARG A 301 79.88 27.78 -17.12
#